data_AF-A0A916F9T6-F1
#
_entry.id   AF-A0A916F9T6-F1
#
_cell.length_a   1.000
_cell.length_b   1.000
_cell.length_c   1.000
_cell.angle_alpha   90.00
_cell.angle_beta   90.00
_cell.angle_gamma   90.00
#
_symmetry.space_group_name_H-M   'P 1'
#
loop_
_entity.id
_entity.type
_entity.pdbx_description
1 polymer ?
#
loop_
_entity_poly.entity_id
_entity_poly.type
_entity_poly.pdbx_seq_one_letter_code
_entity_poly.pdbx_strand_id
1 'polypeptide(L)' 'MNNDETKKILLADIEYFRVKAGYYHSLRLFEAEKYANSLASNIELALTTMSFDGGMETA' A
#
# COMPACT_ATOMS: atom_id res chain seq x y z
N MET A 1 6.29 -4.51 16.45
CA MET A 1 6.89 -4.02 15.20
C MET A 1 7.24 -2.56 15.38
N ASN A 2 8.43 -2.15 14.95
CA ASN A 2 8.76 -0.73 14.92
C ASN A 2 8.15 -0.05 13.68
N ASN A 3 8.18 1.27 13.66
CA ASN A 3 7.64 2.09 12.58
C ASN A 3 8.26 1.74 11.22
N ASP A 4 9.56 1.43 11.19
CA ASP A 4 10.28 1.07 9.96
C ASP A 4 9.90 -0.31 9.41
N GLU A 5 9.69 -1.29 10.28
CA GLU A 5 9.20 -2.63 9.92
C GLU A 5 7.79 -2.55 9.34
N THR A 6 6.93 -1.75 9.97
CA THR A 6 5.56 -1.51 9.50
C THR A 6 5.58 -0.86 8.12
N LYS A 7 6.39 0.19 7.93
CA LYS A 7 6.57 0.86 6.64
C LYS A 7 7.07 -0.10 5.57
N LYS A 8 8.04 -0.97 5.88
CA LYS A 8 8.56 -1.97 4.92
C LYS A 8 7.48 -2.96 4.49
N ILE A 9 6.67 -3.45 5.42
CA ILE A 9 5.57 -4.37 5.11
C ILE A 9 4.54 -3.69 4.21
N LEU A 10 4.10 -2.47 4.55
CA LEU A 10 3.12 -1.74 3.75
C LEU A 10 3.64 -1.43 2.34
N LEU A 11 4.92 -1.08 2.19
CA LEU A 11 5.55 -0.89 0.87
C LEU A 11 5.57 -2.18 0.05
N ALA A 12 5.91 -3.31 0.67
CA ALA A 12 5.89 -4.62 0.01
C ALA A 12 4.47 -5.01 -0.43
N ASP A 13 3.45 -4.74 0.39
CA ASP A 13 2.06 -5.01 0.06
C ASP A 13 1.59 -4.15 -1.12
N ILE A 14 1.95 -2.86 -1.17
CA ILE A 14 1.65 -1.97 -2.31
C ILE A 14 2.21 -2.57 -3.59
N GLU A 15 3.50 -2.93 -3.62
CA GLU A 15 4.15 -3.51 -4.79
C GLU A 15 3.47 -4.83 -5.20
N TYR A 16 3.22 -5.71 -4.23
CA TYR A 16 2.54 -6.99 -4.46
C TYR A 16 1.18 -6.80 -5.15
N PHE A 17 0.35 -5.88 -4.67
CA PHE A 17 -0.96 -5.63 -5.27
C PHE A 17 -0.87 -5.00 -6.65
N ARG A 18 0.13 -4.14 -6.92
CA ARG A 18 0.36 -3.61 -8.28
C ARG A 18 0.77 -4.71 -9.27
N VAL A 19 1.64 -5.64 -8.85
CA VAL A 19 2.00 -6.82 -9.65
C VAL A 19 0.78 -7.71 -9.91
N LYS A 20 -0.05 -7.94 -8.88
CA LYS A 20 -1.31 -8.70 -9.02
C LYS A 20 -2.29 -8.03 -9.97
N ALA A 21 -2.42 -6.70 -9.93
CA ALA A 21 -3.26 -5.97 -10.88
C ALA A 21 -2.81 -6.20 -12.33
N GLY A 22 -1.51 -6.12 -12.62
CA GLY A 22 -0.96 -6.46 -13.94
C GLY A 22 -1.22 -7.91 -14.36
N TYR A 23 -1.12 -8.85 -13.43
CA TYR A 23 -1.47 -10.25 -13.68
C TYR A 23 -2.97 -10.42 -13.99
N TYR A 24 -3.86 -9.80 -13.22
CA TYR A 24 -5.31 -9.85 -13.46
C TYR A 24 -5.70 -9.19 -14.79
N HIS A 25 -5.03 -8.09 -15.16
CA HIS A 25 -5.18 -7.46 -16.46
C HIS A 25 -4.87 -8.44 -17.60
N SER A 26 -3.76 -9.19 -17.50
CA SER A 26 -3.35 -10.18 -18.51
C SER A 26 -4.39 -11.29 -18.72
N LEU A 27 -5.17 -11.60 -17.68
CA LEU A 27 -6.25 -12.59 -17.69
C LEU A 27 -7.63 -12.00 -18.00
N ARG A 28 -7.73 -10.68 -18.26
CA ARG A 28 -8.99 -9.94 -18.45
C ARG A 28 -9.94 -10.03 -17.25
N LEU A 29 -9.39 -10.18 -16.04
CA LEU A 29 -10.14 -10.20 -14.78
C LEU A 29 -10.28 -8.78 -14.24
N PHE A 30 -11.06 -7.94 -14.93
CA PHE A 30 -11.09 -6.48 -14.71
C PHE A 30 -11.54 -6.07 -13.30
N GLU A 31 -12.51 -6.77 -12.70
CA GLU A 31 -12.92 -6.48 -11.32
C GLU A 31 -11.78 -6.78 -10.34
N ALA A 32 -11.07 -7.90 -10.51
CA ALA A 32 -9.92 -8.24 -9.66
C ALA A 32 -8.78 -7.24 -9.81
N GLU A 33 -8.49 -6.78 -11.03
CA GLU A 33 -7.55 -5.69 -11.31
C GLU A 33 -7.95 -4.40 -10.57
N LYS A 34 -9.22 -3.99 -10.67
CA LYS A 34 -9.75 -2.80 -10.01
C LYS A 34 -9.62 -2.88 -8.49
N TYR A 35 -9.97 -4.02 -7.90
CA TYR A 35 -9.82 -4.24 -6.45
C TYR A 35 -8.36 -4.19 -6.01
N ALA A 36 -7.45 -4.86 -6.73
CA ALA A 36 -6.03 -4.86 -6.40
C ALA A 36 -5.43 -3.44 -6.47
N ASN A 37 -5.77 -2.67 -7.51
CA ASN A 37 -5.34 -1.27 -7.64
C ASN A 37 -5.90 -0.37 -6.54
N SER A 38 -7.16 -0.57 -6.15
CA SER A 38 -7.79 0.19 -5.08
C SER A 38 -7.14 -0.09 -3.73
N LEU A 39 -6.84 -1.37 -3.45
CA LEU A 39 -6.19 -1.78 -2.21
C LEU A 39 -4.76 -1.22 -2.12
N ALA A 40 -3.97 -1.31 -3.19
CA ALA A 40 -2.65 -0.69 -3.24
C ALA A 40 -2.70 0.82 -2.96
N SER A 41 -3.65 1.53 -3.58
CA SER A 41 -3.81 2.98 -3.40
C SER A 41 -4.27 3.35 -1.99
N ASN A 42 -5.12 2.53 -1.37
CA ASN A 42 -5.55 2.72 0.02
C ASN A 42 -4.40 2.51 1.01
N ILE A 43 -3.52 1.53 0.77
CA ILE A 43 -2.34 1.30 1.61
C ILE A 43 -1.33 2.44 1.44
N GLU A 44 -1.13 2.93 0.22
CA GLU A 44 -0.30 4.11 -0.06
C GLU A 44 -0.84 5.37 0.67
N LEU A 45 -2.16 5.57 0.66
CA LEU A 45 -2.79 6.64 1.43
C LEU A 45 -2.61 6.45 2.94
N ALA A 46 -2.79 5.23 3.45
CA ALA A 46 -2.54 4.92 4.86
C ALA A 46 -1.09 5.21 5.24
N LEU A 47 -0.13 4.87 4.38
CA LEU A 47 1.29 5.10 4.61
C LEU A 47 1.65 6.59 4.64
N THR A 48 1.05 7.41 3.78
CA THR A 48 1.28 8.87 3.74
C THR A 48 0.63 9.62 4.90
N THR A 49 -0.42 9.04 5.50
CA THR A 49 -1.14 9.61 6.65
C THR A 49 -0.67 9.04 8.00
N MET A 50 0.16 8.01 7.98
CA MET A 50 0.71 7.41 9.18
C MET A 50 1.66 8.39 9.86
N SER A 51 1.31 8.82 11.07
CA SER A 51 2.22 9.60 11.93
C SER A 51 3.29 8.66 12.46
N PHE A 52 4.40 8.52 11.73
CA PHE A 52 5.58 7.86 12.24
C PHE A 52 6.23 8.79 13.26
N ASP A 53 5.76 8.72 14.51
CA ASP A 53 6.30 9.55 15.58
C ASP A 53 7.81 9.30 15.76
N GLY A 54 8.50 10.42 15.94
CA GLY A 54 9.92 10.64 15.72
C GLY A 54 10.29 12.11 15.50
N GLY A 55 9.35 13.07 15.71
CA GLY A 55 9.69 14.48 15.79
C GLY A 55 8.62 15.45 15.28
N MET A 56 7.69 15.83 16.16
CA MET A 56 7.38 17.25 16.42
C MET A 56 6.53 17.34 17.69
N GLU A 57 7.19 17.63 18.82
CA GLU A 57 6.57 18.50 19.82
C GLU A 57 6.14 19.77 19.08
N THR A 58 4.84 19.91 18.87
CA THR A 58 4.22 21.18 18.53
C THR A 58 3.31 21.55 19.68
N ALA A 59 3.87 22.28 20.64
CA ALA A 59 3.19 23.20 21.53
C ALA A 59 4.20 24.22 22.08
#